data_AF-A0A925ZXF0-F1
#
_entry.id   AF-A0A925ZXF0-F1
#
_cell.length_a   1.000
_cell.length_b   1.000
_cell.length_c   1.000
_cell.angle_alpha   90.00
_cell.angle_beta   90.00
_cell.angle_gamma   90.00
#
_symmetry.space_group_name_H-M   'P 1'
#
loop_
_entity.id
_entity.type
_entity.pdbx_description
1 polymer ?
#
loop_
_entity_poly.entity_id
_entity_poly.type
_entity_poly.pdbx_seq_one_letter_code
_entity_poly.pdbx_strand_id
1 'polypeptide(L)'
;MKAKSENNGEVQREHGDHSSRSRPSILRRAFSSAFGLQPSALFRALALALPVAFLALFFLYPLATILWLGLAGSGAGLAALADGYYWRVLWFTTWQAALSTALTLLAALPAAFVFARYTFPGKSLLRALAGVPFVLPTVVVAAAFGALLGPRGALNTLLQALLRLDQPPIQIGNTLALVLIAHVF
;
A
#
# COMPACT_ATOMS: atom_id res chain seq x y z
N MET A 1 -66.23 0.23 59.94
CA MET A 1 -65.84 -0.98 59.19
C MET A 1 -64.36 -0.88 58.81
N LYS A 2 -63.54 -1.83 59.33
CA LYS A 2 -62.10 -2.18 59.11
C LYS A 2 -61.44 -1.60 57.82
N ALA A 3 -60.35 -0.82 57.84
CA ALA A 3 -58.92 -1.15 58.09
C ALA A 3 -58.43 -2.37 57.28
N LYS A 4 -57.68 -2.18 56.17
CA LYS A 4 -56.22 -1.96 56.04
C LYS A 4 -55.37 -3.21 56.29
N SER A 5 -54.68 -3.64 55.22
CA SER A 5 -53.32 -4.21 55.19
C SER A 5 -53.00 -5.44 56.04
N GLU A 6 -52.76 -6.58 55.39
CA GLU A 6 -51.67 -7.53 55.71
C GLU A 6 -51.51 -8.48 54.49
N ASN A 7 -50.38 -8.46 53.78
CA ASN A 7 -49.09 -9.12 54.08
C ASN A 7 -49.15 -10.60 53.64
N ASN A 8 -48.63 -10.94 52.46
CA ASN A 8 -47.22 -11.22 52.14
C ASN A 8 -46.77 -12.62 52.59
N GLY A 9 -45.96 -13.22 51.73
CA GLY A 9 -45.32 -14.50 51.97
C GLY A 9 -46.14 -15.66 51.39
N GLU A 10 -45.60 -16.58 50.63
CA GLU A 10 -44.21 -16.91 50.38
C GLU A 10 -44.23 -17.91 49.20
N VAL A 11 -43.22 -17.77 48.33
CA VAL A 11 -42.35 -18.89 47.95
C VAL A 11 -42.94 -20.01 47.08
N GLN A 12 -42.38 -20.06 45.86
CA GLN A 12 -42.14 -21.23 45.03
C GLN A 12 -43.36 -22.08 44.66
N ARG A 13 -43.69 -22.08 43.37
CA ARG A 13 -43.42 -23.27 42.53
C ARG A 13 -42.89 -22.86 41.18
N GLU A 14 -41.71 -23.37 40.89
CA GLU A 14 -41.13 -23.44 39.57
C GLU A 14 -42.09 -24.08 38.54
N HIS A 15 -41.67 -23.94 37.28
CA HIS A 15 -41.67 -24.98 36.25
C HIS A 15 -42.57 -24.69 35.04
N GLY A 16 -41.93 -24.48 33.89
CA GLY A 16 -42.57 -24.65 32.59
C GLY A 16 -42.27 -23.56 31.57
N ASP A 17 -41.10 -23.70 30.94
CA ASP A 17 -41.03 -23.70 29.47
C ASP A 17 -41.12 -22.35 28.72
N HIS A 18 -39.97 -21.65 28.65
CA HIS A 18 -39.63 -20.79 27.53
C HIS A 18 -38.91 -21.59 26.42
N SER A 19 -39.52 -22.64 25.87
CA SER A 19 -38.92 -23.41 24.77
C SER A 19 -39.93 -23.87 23.73
N SER A 20 -40.62 -22.94 23.06
CA SER A 20 -41.01 -23.22 21.67
C SER A 20 -41.33 -21.97 20.85
N ARG A 21 -40.30 -21.18 20.53
CA ARG A 21 -40.33 -20.42 19.27
C ARG A 21 -39.64 -21.27 18.21
N SER A 22 -40.38 -22.25 17.70
CA SER A 22 -40.04 -22.99 16.49
C SER A 22 -39.92 -22.02 15.31
N ARG A 23 -38.75 -21.40 15.17
CA ARG A 23 -38.35 -20.69 13.95
C ARG A 23 -38.33 -21.73 12.83
N PRO A 24 -39.07 -21.56 11.72
CA PRO A 24 -39.06 -22.52 10.62
C PRO A 24 -37.67 -22.54 9.99
N SER A 25 -36.86 -23.52 10.39
CA SER A 25 -35.52 -23.83 9.88
C SER A 25 -35.53 -24.34 8.43
N ILE A 26 -36.72 -24.51 7.85
CA ILE A 26 -36.96 -25.02 6.50
C ILE A 26 -36.64 -23.95 5.44
N LEU A 27 -36.92 -22.66 5.73
CA LEU A 27 -36.62 -21.54 4.83
C LEU A 27 -35.11 -21.26 4.70
N ARG A 28 -34.32 -21.63 5.72
CA ARG A 28 -32.85 -21.50 5.67
C ARG A 28 -32.17 -22.60 4.84
N ARG A 29 -32.80 -23.76 4.67
CA ARG A 29 -32.23 -24.88 3.90
C ARG A 29 -32.50 -24.77 2.39
N ALA A 30 -33.64 -24.21 2.00
CA ALA A 30 -33.98 -24.04 0.59
C ALA A 30 -33.12 -22.97 -0.12
N PHE A 31 -32.64 -21.95 0.61
CA PHE A 31 -31.81 -20.90 0.03
C PHE A 31 -30.34 -21.31 -0.15
N SER A 32 -29.83 -22.28 0.63
CA SER A 32 -28.46 -22.78 0.48
C SER A 32 -28.29 -23.80 -0.66
N SER A 33 -29.39 -24.42 -1.13
CA SER A 33 -29.35 -25.43 -2.20
C SER A 33 -29.51 -24.86 -3.61
N ALA A 34 -30.00 -23.62 -3.77
CA ALA A 34 -30.12 -22.97 -5.08
C ALA A 34 -28.76 -22.51 -5.66
N PHE A 35 -27.73 -22.40 -4.81
CA PHE A 35 -26.36 -22.06 -5.18
C PHE A 35 -25.39 -23.22 -4.90
N GLY A 36 -25.89 -24.45 -5.10
CA GLY A 36 -25.20 -25.70 -4.77
C GLY A 36 -24.50 -26.38 -5.94
N LEU A 37 -24.11 -25.66 -7.00
CA LEU A 37 -23.13 -26.18 -7.95
C LEU A 37 -21.77 -26.17 -7.25
N GLN A 38 -21.49 -27.19 -6.43
CA GLN A 38 -20.15 -27.48 -5.97
C GLN A 38 -19.27 -27.55 -7.22
N PRO A 39 -18.37 -26.57 -7.47
CA PRO A 39 -17.56 -26.62 -8.67
C PRO A 39 -16.79 -27.92 -8.64
N SER A 40 -16.90 -28.70 -9.73
CA SER A 40 -16.20 -29.97 -9.85
C SER A 40 -14.72 -29.75 -9.53
N ALA A 41 -14.06 -30.73 -8.91
CA ALA A 41 -12.64 -30.62 -8.57
C ALA A 41 -11.80 -30.16 -9.78
N LEU A 42 -12.23 -30.55 -10.98
CA LEU A 42 -11.70 -30.11 -12.26
C LEU A 42 -11.83 -28.60 -12.49
N PHE A 43 -13.00 -28.00 -12.27
CA PHE A 43 -13.21 -26.55 -12.44
C PHE A 43 -12.31 -25.74 -11.49
N ARG A 44 -12.20 -26.16 -10.22
CA ARG A 44 -11.31 -25.52 -9.24
C ARG A 44 -9.84 -25.65 -9.63
N ALA A 45 -9.45 -26.84 -10.10
CA ALA A 45 -8.10 -27.09 -10.58
C ALA A 45 -7.78 -26.23 -11.80
N LEU A 46 -8.70 -26.10 -12.77
CA LEU A 46 -8.51 -25.28 -13.96
C LEU A 46 -8.46 -23.78 -13.63
N ALA A 47 -9.33 -23.32 -12.73
CA ALA A 47 -9.38 -21.94 -12.27
C ALA A 47 -8.10 -21.51 -11.54
N LEU A 48 -7.43 -22.44 -10.85
CA LEU A 48 -6.12 -22.19 -10.22
C LEU A 48 -4.96 -22.39 -11.22
N ALA A 49 -5.04 -23.41 -12.07
CA ALA A 49 -3.99 -23.78 -13.00
C ALA A 49 -3.76 -22.69 -14.05
N LEU A 50 -4.79 -21.98 -14.50
CA LEU A 50 -4.67 -20.95 -15.52
C LEU A 50 -3.81 -19.74 -15.04
N PRO A 51 -4.09 -19.09 -13.89
CA PRO A 51 -3.20 -18.06 -13.34
C PRO A 51 -1.78 -18.56 -13.05
N VAL A 52 -1.65 -19.78 -12.53
CA VAL A 52 -0.33 -20.36 -12.20
C VAL A 52 0.48 -20.63 -13.46
N ALA A 53 -0.13 -21.21 -14.50
CA ALA A 53 0.52 -21.45 -15.78
C ALA A 53 0.91 -20.12 -16.46
N PHE A 54 0.05 -19.10 -16.37
CA PHE A 54 0.38 -17.75 -16.84
C PHE A 54 1.60 -17.17 -16.11
N LEU A 55 1.62 -17.19 -14.77
CA LEU A 55 2.78 -16.76 -13.98
C LEU A 55 4.03 -17.59 -14.31
N ALA A 56 3.88 -18.89 -14.46
CA ALA A 56 4.99 -19.78 -14.79
C ALA A 56 5.61 -19.42 -16.14
N LEU A 57 4.78 -19.17 -17.16
CA LEU A 57 5.25 -18.89 -18.51
C LEU A 57 5.76 -17.46 -18.69
N PHE A 58 5.10 -16.46 -18.10
CA PHE A 58 5.45 -15.05 -18.33
C PHE A 58 6.37 -14.44 -17.28
N PHE A 59 6.46 -15.02 -16.08
CA PHE A 59 7.31 -14.52 -15.02
C PHE A 59 8.42 -15.51 -14.66
N LEU A 60 8.07 -16.75 -14.31
CA LEU A 60 9.07 -17.72 -13.84
C LEU A 60 10.00 -18.18 -14.97
N TYR A 61 9.50 -18.38 -16.19
CA TYR A 61 10.34 -18.80 -17.31
C TYR A 61 11.42 -17.74 -17.65
N PRO A 62 11.10 -16.46 -17.91
CA PRO A 62 12.13 -15.45 -18.16
C PRO A 62 13.10 -15.28 -16.98
N LEU A 63 12.59 -15.30 -15.74
CA LEU A 63 13.42 -15.21 -14.54
C LEU A 63 14.40 -16.38 -14.45
N ALA A 64 13.93 -17.61 -14.67
CA ALA A 64 14.76 -18.80 -14.66
C ALA A 64 15.81 -18.77 -15.77
N THR A 65 15.46 -18.30 -16.97
CA THR A 65 16.41 -18.13 -18.07
C THR A 65 17.51 -17.12 -17.71
N ILE A 66 17.16 -15.98 -17.13
CA ILE A 66 18.15 -14.95 -16.72
C ILE A 66 19.08 -15.51 -15.63
N LEU A 67 18.53 -16.20 -14.64
CA LEU A 67 19.32 -16.84 -13.58
C LEU A 67 20.25 -17.92 -14.15
N TRP A 68 19.73 -18.80 -15.01
CA TRP A 68 20.54 -19.83 -15.65
C TRP A 68 21.68 -19.22 -16.48
N LEU A 69 21.38 -18.20 -17.29
CA LEU A 69 22.36 -17.53 -18.12
C LEU A 69 23.45 -16.85 -17.28
N GLY A 70 23.06 -16.20 -16.18
CA GLY A 70 23.98 -15.52 -15.27
C GLY A 70 24.86 -16.47 -14.42
N LEU A 71 24.31 -17.59 -13.96
CA LEU A 71 25.01 -18.53 -13.07
C LEU A 71 25.75 -19.64 -13.82
N ALA A 72 25.09 -20.29 -14.79
CA ALA A 72 25.56 -21.52 -15.42
C ALA A 72 25.88 -21.37 -16.92
N GLY A 73 25.25 -20.41 -17.61
CA GLY A 73 25.42 -20.21 -19.05
C GLY A 73 26.76 -19.58 -19.43
N SER A 74 27.08 -18.41 -18.86
CA SER A 74 28.33 -17.68 -19.17
C SER A 74 29.26 -17.52 -17.97
N GLY A 75 28.80 -17.83 -16.75
CA GLY A 75 29.54 -17.58 -15.50
C GLY A 75 29.77 -16.09 -15.17
N ALA A 76 29.31 -15.18 -16.04
CA ALA A 76 29.52 -13.73 -15.89
C ALA A 76 28.87 -13.17 -14.62
N GLY A 77 27.74 -13.74 -14.19
CA GLY A 77 27.09 -13.36 -12.94
C GLY A 77 27.93 -13.71 -11.71
N LEU A 78 28.63 -14.83 -11.73
CA LEU A 78 29.54 -15.23 -10.65
C LEU A 78 30.81 -14.36 -10.65
N ALA A 79 31.36 -14.04 -11.83
CA ALA A 79 32.48 -13.13 -11.95
C ALA A 79 32.16 -11.71 -11.44
N ALA A 80 30.92 -11.23 -11.64
CA ALA A 80 30.46 -9.95 -11.12
C ALA A 80 30.47 -9.87 -9.58
N LEU A 81 30.30 -11.00 -8.88
CA LEU A 81 30.36 -11.02 -7.41
C LEU A 81 31.77 -10.80 -6.86
N ALA A 82 32.80 -11.10 -7.66
CA ALA A 82 34.20 -10.87 -7.31
C ALA A 82 34.64 -9.42 -7.59
N ASP A 83 33.85 -8.65 -8.34
CA ASP A 83 34.15 -7.26 -8.67
C ASP A 83 33.60 -6.30 -7.60
N GLY A 84 34.49 -5.52 -6.99
CA GLY A 84 34.15 -4.54 -5.95
C GLY A 84 33.25 -3.39 -6.44
N TYR A 85 33.15 -3.17 -7.76
CA TYR A 85 32.22 -2.21 -8.34
C TYR A 85 30.76 -2.52 -7.97
N TYR A 86 30.31 -3.77 -8.13
CA TYR A 86 28.93 -4.15 -7.87
C TYR A 86 28.59 -4.04 -6.38
N TRP A 87 29.51 -4.45 -5.50
CA TRP A 87 29.34 -4.29 -4.05
C TRP A 87 29.22 -2.83 -3.62
N ARG A 88 30.02 -1.93 -4.21
CA ARG A 88 29.91 -0.50 -3.93
C ARG A 88 28.57 0.07 -4.38
N VAL A 89 28.09 -0.34 -5.56
CA VAL A 89 26.78 0.09 -6.07
C VAL A 89 25.66 -0.45 -5.18
N LEU A 90 25.68 -1.74 -4.82
CA LEU A 90 24.70 -2.37 -3.93
C LEU A 90 24.66 -1.71 -2.55
N TRP A 91 25.83 -1.42 -1.98
CA TRP A 91 25.90 -0.73 -0.68
C TRP A 91 25.34 0.68 -0.77
N PHE A 92 25.72 1.42 -1.82
CA PHE A 92 25.24 2.78 -2.05
C PHE A 92 23.71 2.82 -2.18
N THR A 93 23.12 1.94 -3.00
CA THR A 93 21.66 1.90 -3.18
C THR A 93 20.93 1.39 -1.94
N THR A 94 21.50 0.43 -1.21
CA THR A 94 20.90 -0.12 0.01
C THR A 94 20.84 0.91 1.13
N TRP A 95 21.97 1.55 1.46
CA TRP A 95 21.99 2.58 2.50
C TRP A 95 21.13 3.79 2.09
N GLN A 96 21.16 4.17 0.82
CA GLN A 96 20.32 5.25 0.31
C GLN A 96 18.82 4.91 0.45
N ALA A 97 18.39 3.71 0.07
CA ALA A 97 17.01 3.28 0.23
C ALA A 97 16.59 3.20 1.71
N ALA A 98 17.48 2.75 2.59
CA ALA A 98 17.25 2.71 4.03
C ALA A 98 17.09 4.12 4.62
N LEU A 99 17.97 5.05 4.26
CA LEU A 99 17.90 6.44 4.69
C LEU A 99 16.62 7.11 4.17
N SER A 100 16.27 6.91 2.90
CA SER A 100 15.02 7.40 2.33
C SER A 100 13.81 6.88 3.11
N THR A 101 13.72 5.56 3.32
CA THR A 101 12.62 4.94 4.07
C THR A 101 12.52 5.50 5.50
N ALA A 102 13.66 5.70 6.17
CA ALA A 102 13.68 6.28 7.51
C ALA A 102 13.14 7.71 7.54
N LEU A 103 13.57 8.55 6.58
CA LEU A 103 13.07 9.92 6.44
C LEU A 103 11.59 9.94 6.07
N THR A 104 11.15 9.06 5.16
CA THR A 104 9.73 8.85 4.83
C THR A 104 8.93 8.58 6.09
N LEU A 105 9.33 7.57 6.87
CA LEU A 105 8.60 7.16 8.07
C LEU A 105 8.58 8.28 9.11
N LEU A 106 9.68 9.00 9.29
CA LEU A 106 9.77 10.10 10.25
C LEU A 106 8.78 11.23 9.91
N ALA A 107 8.57 11.54 8.63
CA ALA A 107 7.63 12.58 8.20
C ALA A 107 6.19 12.05 8.04
N ALA A 108 6.05 10.86 7.46
CA ALA A 108 4.77 10.26 7.10
C ALA A 108 4.04 9.67 8.31
N LEU A 109 4.73 9.12 9.32
CA LEU A 109 4.05 8.56 10.51
C LEU A 109 3.32 9.64 11.33
N PRO A 110 3.92 10.80 11.66
CA PRO A 110 3.18 11.88 12.31
C PRO A 110 2.00 12.37 11.47
N ALA A 111 2.20 12.55 10.16
CA ALA A 111 1.12 12.94 9.25
C ALA A 111 0.00 11.89 9.25
N ALA A 112 0.31 10.61 9.07
CA ALA A 112 -0.64 9.51 9.08
C ALA A 112 -1.38 9.41 10.43
N PHE A 113 -0.69 9.63 11.54
CA PHE A 113 -1.31 9.67 12.87
C PHE A 113 -2.35 10.79 12.96
N VAL A 114 -2.01 12.01 12.53
CA VAL A 114 -2.94 13.14 12.50
C VAL A 114 -4.14 12.85 11.59
N PHE A 115 -3.90 12.32 10.39
CA PHE A 115 -4.94 11.94 9.45
C PHE A 115 -5.82 10.80 9.98
N ALA A 116 -5.29 9.86 10.75
CA ALA A 116 -6.05 8.74 11.28
C ALA A 116 -6.91 9.17 12.49
N ARG A 117 -6.40 10.07 13.34
CA ARG A 117 -7.02 10.41 14.62
C ARG A 117 -7.87 11.67 14.61
N TYR A 118 -7.62 12.62 13.71
CA TYR A 118 -8.34 13.90 13.68
C TYR A 118 -9.23 14.03 12.44
N THR A 119 -10.36 14.73 12.62
CA THR A 119 -11.27 15.17 11.56
C THR A 119 -11.17 16.69 11.45
N PHE A 120 -10.61 17.18 10.35
CA PHE A 120 -10.43 18.61 10.09
C PHE A 120 -10.97 18.98 8.71
N PRO A 121 -11.48 20.21 8.52
CA PRO A 121 -11.95 20.68 7.21
C PRO A 121 -10.76 20.71 6.23
N GLY A 122 -10.91 20.05 5.07
CA GLY A 122 -9.84 19.93 4.05
C GLY A 122 -9.11 18.58 4.03
N LYS A 123 -9.39 17.66 4.97
CA LYS A 123 -8.81 16.30 5.00
C LYS A 123 -8.96 15.54 3.68
N SER A 124 -10.11 15.67 3.01
CA SER A 124 -10.36 15.03 1.71
C SER A 124 -9.47 15.59 0.60
N LEU A 125 -9.21 16.91 0.61
CA LEU A 125 -8.36 17.55 -0.38
C LEU A 125 -6.90 17.12 -0.20
N LEU A 126 -6.37 17.18 1.02
CA LEU A 126 -5.00 16.71 1.25
C LEU A 126 -4.82 15.22 0.94
N ARG A 127 -5.83 14.38 1.24
CA ARG A 127 -5.80 12.97 0.88
C ARG A 127 -5.79 12.77 -0.64
N ALA A 128 -6.54 13.56 -1.39
CA ALA A 128 -6.52 13.53 -2.85
C ALA A 128 -5.16 13.98 -3.39
N LEU A 129 -4.61 15.09 -2.87
CA LEU A 129 -3.29 15.60 -3.26
C LEU A 129 -2.17 14.60 -2.98
N ALA A 130 -2.21 13.90 -1.85
CA ALA A 130 -1.25 12.83 -1.53
C ALA A 130 -1.34 11.64 -2.51
N GLY A 131 -2.51 11.40 -3.11
CA GLY A 131 -2.72 10.36 -4.11
C GLY A 131 -2.20 10.73 -5.50
N VAL A 132 -2.16 12.02 -5.84
CA VAL A 132 -1.78 12.53 -7.18
C VAL A 132 -0.52 11.87 -7.75
N PRO A 133 0.65 11.83 -7.07
CA PRO A 133 1.86 11.25 -7.65
C PRO A 133 1.73 9.74 -7.94
N PHE A 134 0.82 9.02 -7.28
CA PHE A 134 0.60 7.58 -7.52
C PHE A 134 -0.27 7.30 -8.74
N VAL A 135 -1.09 8.26 -9.17
CA VAL A 135 -1.97 8.12 -10.34
C VAL A 135 -1.35 8.75 -11.59
N LEU A 136 -0.41 9.68 -11.41
CA LEU A 136 0.24 10.37 -12.52
C LEU A 136 1.27 9.46 -13.23
N PRO A 137 1.29 9.45 -14.57
CA PRO A 137 2.38 8.84 -15.33
C PRO A 137 3.73 9.48 -14.99
N THR A 138 4.79 8.70 -14.98
CA THR A 138 6.16 9.15 -14.66
C THR A 138 6.61 10.34 -15.51
N VAL A 139 6.25 10.35 -16.80
CA VAL A 139 6.57 11.46 -17.73
C VAL A 139 5.89 12.77 -17.31
N VAL A 140 4.65 12.70 -16.84
CA VAL A 140 3.90 13.89 -16.39
C VAL A 140 4.51 14.43 -15.10
N VAL A 141 4.88 13.55 -14.17
CA VAL A 141 5.58 13.95 -12.95
C VAL A 141 6.90 14.63 -13.29
N ALA A 142 7.71 14.04 -14.17
CA ALA A 142 8.96 14.64 -14.63
C ALA A 142 8.75 16.03 -15.27
N ALA A 143 7.74 16.19 -16.13
CA ALA A 143 7.40 17.47 -16.74
C ALA A 143 6.94 18.52 -15.69
N ALA A 144 6.12 18.11 -14.71
CA ALA A 144 5.65 18.99 -13.65
C ALA A 144 6.80 19.46 -12.73
N PHE A 145 7.68 18.55 -12.31
CA PHE A 145 8.88 18.90 -11.56
C PHE A 145 9.84 19.76 -12.38
N GLY A 146 10.01 19.48 -13.67
CA GLY A 146 10.80 20.33 -14.58
C GLY A 146 10.22 21.73 -14.71
N ALA A 147 8.91 21.87 -14.82
CA ALA A 147 8.23 23.17 -14.90
C ALA A 147 8.25 23.94 -13.56
N LEU A 148 8.28 23.25 -12.43
CA LEU A 148 8.28 23.88 -11.11
C LEU A 148 9.70 24.21 -10.62
N LEU A 149 10.60 23.24 -10.66
CA LEU A 149 11.94 23.26 -10.06
C LEU A 149 13.08 23.38 -11.10
N GLY A 150 12.77 23.34 -12.39
CA GLY A 150 13.80 23.47 -13.44
C GLY A 150 14.50 24.83 -13.44
N PRO A 151 15.55 25.00 -14.26
CA PRO A 151 16.33 26.25 -14.32
C PRO A 151 15.48 27.50 -14.64
N ARG A 152 14.39 27.32 -15.39
CA ARG A 152 13.37 28.34 -15.70
C ARG A 152 12.02 28.05 -15.02
N GLY A 153 12.02 27.23 -13.98
CA GLY A 153 10.80 26.83 -13.29
C GLY A 153 10.25 27.95 -12.43
N ALA A 154 8.94 27.92 -12.18
CA ALA A 154 8.23 28.97 -11.45
C ALA A 154 8.85 29.30 -10.09
N LEU A 155 9.36 28.27 -9.39
CA LEU A 155 10.00 28.41 -8.08
C LEU A 155 11.35 29.15 -8.20
N ASN A 156 12.16 28.82 -9.20
CA ASN A 156 13.44 29.47 -9.48
C ASN A 156 13.27 30.93 -9.90
N THR A 157 12.26 31.23 -10.73
CA THR A 157 11.93 32.60 -11.14
C THR A 157 11.42 33.44 -9.97
N LEU A 158 10.60 32.85 -9.09
CA LEU A 158 10.13 33.53 -7.88
C LEU A 158 11.29 33.85 -6.92
N LEU A 159 12.20 32.90 -6.69
CA LEU A 159 13.39 33.13 -5.83
C LEU A 159 14.33 34.18 -6.42
N GLN A 160 14.56 34.18 -7.74
CA GLN A 160 15.37 35.22 -8.41
C GLN A 160 14.74 36.61 -8.25
N ALA A 161 13.42 36.70 -8.40
CA ALA A 161 12.68 37.95 -8.21
C ALA A 161 12.73 38.44 -6.75
N LEU A 162 12.66 37.54 -5.77
CA LEU A 162 12.67 37.87 -4.34
C LEU A 162 14.07 38.22 -3.81
N LEU A 163 15.12 37.51 -4.28
CA LEU A 163 16.49 37.64 -3.78
C LEU A 163 17.38 38.53 -4.67
N ARG A 164 16.86 39.07 -5.79
CA ARG A 164 17.61 39.87 -6.79
C ARG A 164 18.94 39.22 -7.21
N LEU A 165 18.90 37.92 -7.50
CA LEU A 165 20.06 37.15 -7.95
C LEU A 165 20.05 37.05 -9.48
N ASP A 166 21.18 37.37 -10.13
CA ASP A 166 21.34 37.30 -11.59
C ASP A 166 21.44 35.86 -12.14
N GLN A 167 21.59 34.87 -11.26
CA GLN A 167 21.67 33.46 -11.62
C GLN A 167 20.66 32.63 -10.83
N PRO A 168 20.07 31.58 -11.43
CA PRO A 168 19.18 30.67 -10.74
C PRO A 168 19.91 30.04 -9.53
N PRO A 169 19.41 30.21 -8.29
CA PRO A 169 20.07 29.67 -7.10
C PRO A 169 19.99 28.13 -7.03
N ILE A 170 19.00 27.53 -7.68
CA ILE A 170 18.80 26.09 -7.74
C ILE A 170 19.41 25.56 -9.05
N GLN A 171 20.74 25.44 -9.08
CA GLN A 171 21.49 24.70 -10.12
C GLN A 171 21.68 23.26 -9.66
N ILE A 172 20.58 22.54 -9.45
CA ILE A 172 20.63 21.15 -9.03
C ILE A 172 20.68 20.21 -10.25
N GLY A 173 21.55 20.51 -11.21
CA GLY A 173 21.98 19.56 -12.22
C GLY A 173 23.30 18.93 -11.75
N ASN A 174 23.30 17.65 -11.39
CA ASN A 174 24.47 16.79 -11.10
C ASN A 174 25.00 16.70 -9.65
N THR A 175 24.34 17.23 -8.62
CA THR A 175 24.78 16.99 -7.23
C THR A 175 24.03 15.83 -6.57
N LEU A 176 24.77 15.04 -5.79
CA LEU A 176 24.29 13.93 -4.95
C LEU A 176 23.13 14.35 -4.02
N ALA A 177 23.05 15.64 -3.70
CA ALA A 177 21.94 16.28 -3.00
C ALA A 177 20.59 16.17 -3.76
N LEU A 178 20.56 16.23 -5.10
CA LEU A 178 19.34 15.98 -5.88
C LEU A 178 18.87 14.54 -5.74
N VAL A 179 19.79 13.58 -5.86
CA VAL A 179 19.46 12.15 -5.80
C VAL A 179 18.89 11.82 -4.43
N LEU A 180 19.49 12.37 -3.37
CA LEU A 180 19.01 12.23 -2.01
C LEU A 180 17.66 12.93 -1.79
N ILE A 181 17.47 14.18 -2.23
CA ILE A 181 16.19 14.89 -2.07
C ILE A 181 15.07 14.28 -2.94
N ALA A 182 15.38 13.80 -4.14
CA ALA A 182 14.40 13.21 -5.06
C ALA A 182 13.95 11.80 -4.63
N HIS A 183 14.74 11.09 -3.82
CA HIS A 183 14.38 9.78 -3.27
C HIS A 183 13.86 9.85 -1.84
N VAL A 184 13.85 11.02 -1.19
CA VAL A 184 13.05 11.21 0.03
C VAL A 184 11.61 11.40 -0.43
N PHE A 185 10.90 10.27 -0.52
CA PHE A 185 9.45 10.25 -0.50
C PHE A 185 8.94 10.13 0.93
#